data_AF-X1LVB7-F1
#
_entry.id   AF-X1LVB7-F1
#
_cell.length_a   1.000
_cell.length_b   1.000
_cell.length_c   1.000
_cell.angle_alpha   90.00
_cell.angle_beta   90.00
_cell.angle_gamma   90.00
#
_symmetry.space_group_name_H-M   'P 1'
#
loop_
_entity.id
_entity.type
_entity.pdbx_description
1 polymer ?
#
loop_
_entity_poly.entity_id
_entity_poly.type
_entity_poly.pdbx_seq_one_letter_code
_entity_poly.pdbx_strand_id
1 'polypeptide(L)'
;GVSVPLGAILVGIGLLIYAQAKSSHIWMFGIGTFAVVLIDILEKFGALPSPLHWPPLYGIGGALILLFFFGILWFWARRYAVFEESGKTVAEFQLVGYIFLIMAMWYLCGALARPFQKAFEGSTPGSPVAIMVFLVLGWLFLFISHYQSIRLEKGKDI
;
A
#
# COMPACT_ATOMS: atom_id res chain seq x y z
N GLY A 1 6.32 4.93 17.74
CA GLY A 1 6.53 4.14 16.51
C GLY A 1 5.62 2.92 16.42
N VAL A 2 5.47 2.13 17.49
CA VAL A 2 4.84 0.79 17.41
C VAL A 2 3.30 0.79 17.38
N SER A 3 2.66 1.93 17.69
CA SER A 3 1.19 2.03 17.78
C SER A 3 0.48 1.80 16.44
N VAL A 4 1.06 2.26 15.33
CA VAL A 4 0.46 2.11 13.98
C VAL A 4 0.50 0.65 13.51
N PRO A 5 1.65 -0.07 13.56
CA PRO A 5 1.68 -1.50 13.26
C PRO A 5 0.74 -2.31 14.16
N LEU A 6 0.74 -2.07 15.47
CA LEU A 6 -0.12 -2.80 16.41
C LEU A 6 -1.61 -2.54 16.14
N GLY A 7 -1.98 -1.29 15.87
CA GLY A 7 -3.36 -0.93 15.50
C GLY A 7 -3.81 -1.64 14.22
N ALA A 8 -2.97 -1.65 13.18
CA ALA A 8 -3.29 -2.33 11.92
C ALA A 8 -3.46 -3.85 12.10
N ILE A 9 -2.61 -4.48 12.93
CA ILE A 9 -2.71 -5.90 13.26
C ILE A 9 -4.02 -6.19 14.00
N LEU A 10 -4.36 -5.39 15.02
CA LEU A 10 -5.59 -5.54 15.79
C LEU A 10 -6.84 -5.41 14.90
N VAL A 11 -6.86 -4.43 14.00
CA VAL A 11 -7.96 -4.26 13.04
C VAL A 11 -8.07 -5.47 12.12
N GLY A 12 -6.95 -5.98 11.60
CA GLY A 12 -6.97 -7.15 10.72
C GLY A 12 -7.44 -8.42 11.42
N ILE A 13 -7.03 -8.66 12.67
CA ILE A 13 -7.55 -9.77 13.49
C ILE A 13 -9.05 -9.61 13.70
N GLY A 14 -9.52 -8.42 14.07
CA GLY A 14 -10.94 -8.14 14.27
C GLY A 14 -11.77 -8.40 13.01
N LEU A 15 -11.27 -7.99 11.84
CA LEU A 15 -11.92 -8.23 10.55
C LEU A 15 -11.98 -9.72 10.19
N LEU A 16 -10.94 -10.50 10.47
CA LEU A 16 -10.93 -11.94 10.20
C LEU A 16 -11.94 -12.70 11.07
N ILE A 17 -12.07 -12.31 12.34
CA ILE A 17 -13.08 -12.86 13.25
C ILE A 17 -14.48 -12.49 12.77
N TYR A 18 -14.70 -11.22 12.42
CA TYR A 18 -15.98 -10.73 11.90
C TYR A 18 -16.39 -11.45 10.61
N ALA A 19 -15.45 -11.67 9.68
CA ALA A 19 -15.71 -12.33 8.40
C ALA A 19 -15.81 -13.87 8.50
N GLN A 20 -15.66 -14.46 9.69
CA GLN A 20 -15.61 -15.91 9.90
C GLN A 20 -14.66 -16.63 8.91
N ALA A 21 -13.48 -16.04 8.70
CA ALA A 21 -12.55 -16.51 7.69
C ALA A 21 -12.10 -17.95 7.96
N LYS A 22 -12.03 -18.79 6.91
CA LYS A 22 -11.49 -20.16 7.04
C LYS A 22 -10.03 -20.10 7.51
N SER A 23 -9.63 -21.10 8.30
CA SER A 23 -8.29 -21.21 8.91
C SER A 23 -7.13 -21.03 7.91
N SER A 24 -7.29 -21.51 6.67
CA SER A 24 -6.32 -21.29 5.57
C SER A 24 -6.07 -19.81 5.24
N HIS A 25 -7.10 -18.96 5.24
CA HIS A 25 -6.96 -17.52 4.97
C HIS A 25 -6.42 -16.75 6.17
N ILE A 26 -6.72 -17.21 7.39
CA ILE A 26 -6.14 -16.67 8.63
C ILE A 26 -4.63 -16.88 8.64
N TRP A 27 -4.14 -18.01 8.12
CA TRP A 27 -2.71 -18.31 8.05
C TRP A 27 -1.93 -17.34 7.16
N MET A 28 -2.49 -16.94 6.00
CA MET A 28 -1.87 -15.95 5.12
C MET A 28 -1.74 -14.58 5.78
N PHE A 29 -2.78 -14.14 6.50
CA PHE A 29 -2.72 -12.90 7.28
C PHE A 29 -1.72 -13.00 8.43
N GLY A 30 -1.64 -14.17 9.08
CA GLY A 30 -0.66 -14.47 10.12
C GLY A 30 0.78 -14.37 9.63
N ILE A 31 1.10 -14.95 8.46
CA ILE A 31 2.44 -14.82 7.84
C ILE A 31 2.77 -13.36 7.54
N GLY A 32 1.84 -12.63 6.91
CA GLY A 32 2.05 -11.22 6.59
C GLY A 32 2.29 -10.36 7.83
N THR A 33 1.49 -10.58 8.87
CA THR A 33 1.65 -9.92 10.17
C THR A 33 2.98 -10.26 10.85
N PHE A 34 3.35 -11.54 10.85
CA PHE A 34 4.61 -12.01 11.41
C PHE A 34 5.80 -11.40 10.69
N ALA A 35 5.75 -11.29 9.36
CA ALA A 35 6.80 -10.64 8.58
C ALA A 35 6.98 -9.16 8.97
N VAL A 36 5.88 -8.40 9.12
CA VAL A 36 5.93 -6.99 9.55
C VAL A 36 6.58 -6.86 10.93
N VAL A 37 6.16 -7.67 11.90
CA VAL A 37 6.70 -7.64 13.27
C VAL A 37 8.16 -8.08 13.29
N LEU A 38 8.52 -9.13 12.54
CA LEU A 38 9.88 -9.62 12.44
C LEU A 38 10.81 -8.56 11.84
N ILE A 39 10.40 -7.85 10.79
CA ILE A 39 11.20 -6.77 10.18
C ILE A 39 11.42 -5.62 11.19
N ASP A 40 10.37 -5.16 11.89
CA ASP A 40 10.48 -4.09 12.89
C ASP A 40 11.38 -4.49 14.07
N ILE A 41 11.33 -5.76 14.48
CA ILE A 41 12.23 -6.32 15.49
C ILE A 41 13.67 -6.36 14.96
N LEU A 42 13.91 -6.95 13.78
CA LEU A 42 15.25 -7.06 13.20
C LEU A 42 15.91 -5.68 12.94
N GLU A 43 15.12 -4.67 12.59
CA GLU A 43 15.57 -3.27 12.48
C GLU A 43 16.02 -2.72 13.84
N LYS A 44 15.18 -2.85 14.88
CA LYS A 44 15.50 -2.36 16.23
C LYS A 44 16.69 -3.05 16.87
N PHE A 45 16.86 -4.35 16.62
CA PHE A 45 17.99 -5.13 17.14
C PHE A 45 19.26 -4.99 16.29
N GLY A 46 19.25 -4.15 15.24
CA GLY A 46 20.43 -3.88 14.41
C GLY A 46 20.91 -5.10 13.59
N ALA A 47 20.05 -6.11 13.44
CA ALA A 47 20.35 -7.34 12.69
C ALA A 47 20.15 -7.15 11.17
N LEU A 48 19.41 -6.10 10.77
CA LEU A 48 19.40 -5.65 9.38
C LEU A 48 20.68 -4.86 9.08
N PRO A 49 21.32 -5.06 7.91
CA PRO A 49 22.58 -4.43 7.58
C PRO A 49 22.45 -2.90 7.67
N SER A 50 23.04 -2.34 8.73
CA SER A 50 23.20 -0.92 8.94
C SER A 50 24.38 -0.44 8.10
N PRO A 51 24.07 0.27 7.00
CA PRO A 51 24.33 1.68 7.00
C PRO A 51 22.99 2.38 6.89
N LEU A 52 22.93 3.62 7.34
CA LEU A 52 21.76 4.51 7.35
C LEU A 52 20.94 4.51 6.03
N HIS A 53 21.48 3.97 4.94
CA HIS A 53 20.85 3.72 3.64
C HIS A 53 21.47 2.51 2.93
N TRP A 54 20.64 1.63 2.33
CA TRP A 54 21.08 0.50 1.52
C TRP A 54 20.69 0.68 0.04
N PRO A 55 21.60 1.20 -0.81
CA PRO A 55 21.27 1.59 -2.19
C PRO A 55 20.67 0.48 -3.06
N PRO A 56 21.13 -0.79 -2.99
CA PRO A 56 20.54 -1.86 -3.81
C PRO A 56 19.06 -2.10 -3.51
N LEU A 57 18.63 -1.97 -2.25
CA LEU A 57 17.23 -2.14 -1.88
C LEU A 57 16.35 -1.01 -2.42
N TYR A 58 16.83 0.23 -2.40
CA TYR A 58 16.09 1.36 -2.97
C TYR A 58 15.97 1.24 -4.50
N GLY A 59 17.02 0.77 -5.19
CA GLY A 59 16.98 0.52 -6.62
C GLY A 59 16.08 -0.66 -7.01
N ILE A 60 16.41 -1.86 -6.51
CA ILE A 60 15.68 -3.10 -6.82
C ILE A 60 14.25 -3.04 -6.27
N GLY A 61 14.07 -2.53 -5.05
CA GLY A 61 12.75 -2.36 -4.44
C GLY A 61 11.87 -1.40 -5.25
N GLY A 62 12.42 -0.28 -5.72
CA GLY A 62 11.70 0.64 -6.61
C GLY A 62 11.29 -0.01 -7.93
N ALA A 63 12.17 -0.80 -8.54
CA ALA A 63 11.86 -1.54 -9.76
C ALA A 63 10.78 -2.61 -9.53
N LEU A 64 10.84 -3.34 -8.41
CA LEU A 64 9.84 -4.35 -8.03
C LEU A 64 8.48 -3.72 -7.74
N ILE A 65 8.44 -2.59 -7.02
CA ILE A 65 7.22 -1.80 -6.80
C ILE A 65 6.58 -1.44 -8.14
N LEU A 66 7.35 -0.92 -9.09
CA LEU A 66 6.85 -0.51 -10.40
C LEU A 66 6.35 -1.72 -11.21
N LEU A 67 7.07 -2.84 -11.16
CA LEU A 67 6.66 -4.10 -11.79
C LEU A 67 5.33 -4.60 -11.22
N PHE A 68 5.17 -4.61 -9.89
CA PHE A 68 3.91 -4.98 -9.25
C PHE A 68 2.79 -4.00 -9.59
N PHE A 69 3.07 -2.70 -9.63
CA PHE A 69 2.10 -1.70 -10.07
C PHE A 69 1.61 -1.96 -11.49
N PHE A 70 2.51 -2.21 -12.45
CA PHE A 70 2.13 -2.59 -13.81
C PHE A 70 1.37 -3.91 -13.87
N GLY A 71 1.75 -4.90 -13.06
CA GLY A 71 1.00 -6.15 -12.92
C GLY A 71 -0.43 -5.91 -12.44
N ILE A 72 -0.61 -5.07 -11.41
CA ILE A 72 -1.93 -4.67 -10.90
C ILE A 72 -2.73 -3.96 -12.00
N LEU A 73 -2.13 -3.02 -12.73
CA LEU A 73 -2.79 -2.33 -13.84
C LEU A 73 -3.20 -3.30 -14.97
N TRP A 74 -2.36 -4.29 -15.27
CA TRP A 74 -2.66 -5.31 -16.26
C TRP A 74 -3.85 -6.18 -15.87
N PHE A 75 -3.87 -6.68 -14.62
CA PHE A 75 -5.01 -7.43 -14.09
C PHE A 75 -6.27 -6.58 -14.02
N TRP A 76 -6.13 -5.32 -13.61
CA TRP A 76 -7.21 -4.35 -13.60
C TRP A 76 -7.79 -4.15 -15.00
N ALA A 77 -6.95 -3.92 -16.02
CA ALA A 77 -7.39 -3.69 -17.39
C ALA A 77 -8.15 -4.90 -17.97
N ARG A 78 -7.67 -6.12 -17.69
CA ARG A 78 -8.38 -7.34 -18.09
C ARG A 78 -9.75 -7.46 -17.44
N ARG A 79 -9.86 -7.11 -16.15
CA ARG A 79 -11.14 -7.14 -15.42
C ARG A 79 -12.08 -6.04 -15.88
N TYR A 80 -11.54 -4.86 -16.17
CA TYR A 80 -12.28 -3.70 -16.67
C TYR A 80 -12.99 -3.97 -17.99
N ALA A 81 -12.35 -4.71 -18.90
CA ALA A 81 -12.92 -5.07 -20.20
C ALA A 81 -14.20 -5.92 -20.11
N VAL A 82 -14.42 -6.61 -18.98
CA VAL A 82 -15.54 -7.55 -18.78
C VAL A 82 -16.65 -6.95 -17.91
N PHE A 83 -16.43 -5.78 -17.29
CA PHE A 83 -17.41 -5.20 -16.36
C PHE A 83 -18.61 -4.55 -17.07
N GLU A 84 -19.78 -4.74 -16.46
CA GLU A 84 -20.99 -3.94 -16.73
C GLU A 84 -20.74 -2.46 -16.34
N GLU A 85 -21.54 -1.54 -16.89
CA GLU A 85 -21.35 -0.09 -16.76
C GLU A 85 -21.23 0.38 -15.30
N SER A 86 -22.00 -0.22 -14.39
CA SER A 86 -21.93 0.07 -12.94
C SER A 86 -20.63 -0.43 -12.28
N GLY A 87 -20.09 -1.56 -12.73
CA GLY A 87 -18.81 -2.10 -12.25
C GLY A 87 -17.59 -1.30 -12.74
N LYS A 88 -17.72 -0.61 -13.87
CA LYS A 88 -16.65 0.25 -14.41
C LYS A 88 -16.35 1.44 -13.50
N THR A 89 -17.38 2.11 -12.97
CA THR A 89 -17.20 3.24 -12.05
C THR A 89 -16.43 2.84 -10.78
N VAL A 90 -16.73 1.66 -10.22
CA VAL A 90 -16.00 1.13 -9.06
C VAL A 90 -14.52 0.91 -9.40
N ALA A 91 -14.27 0.30 -10.56
CA ALA A 91 -12.92 0.02 -11.03
C ALA A 91 -12.12 1.30 -11.30
N GLU A 92 -12.75 2.35 -11.85
CA GLU A 92 -12.12 3.66 -12.07
C GLU A 92 -11.68 4.32 -10.76
N PHE A 93 -12.52 4.31 -9.73
CA PHE A 93 -12.12 4.81 -8.41
C PHE A 93 -10.94 4.03 -7.82
N GLN A 94 -10.92 2.71 -8.02
CA GLN A 94 -9.81 1.86 -7.59
C GLN A 94 -8.50 2.25 -8.31
N LEU A 95 -8.57 2.47 -9.62
CA LEU A 95 -7.44 2.90 -10.44
C LEU A 95 -6.89 4.25 -9.98
N VAL A 96 -7.76 5.24 -9.77
CA VAL A 96 -7.38 6.56 -9.26
C VAL A 96 -6.68 6.43 -7.90
N GLY A 97 -7.22 5.60 -7.01
CA GLY A 97 -6.58 5.30 -5.72
C GLY A 97 -5.16 4.75 -5.88
N TYR A 98 -4.96 3.79 -6.78
CA TYR A 98 -3.63 3.24 -7.06
C TYR A 98 -2.65 4.27 -7.65
N ILE A 99 -3.12 5.17 -8.52
CA ILE A 99 -2.29 6.26 -9.07
C ILE A 99 -1.82 7.20 -7.95
N PHE A 100 -2.70 7.57 -7.04
CA PHE A 100 -2.31 8.41 -5.90
C PHE A 100 -1.31 7.72 -4.97
N LEU A 101 -1.48 6.42 -4.72
CA LEU A 101 -0.57 5.66 -3.87
C LEU A 101 0.82 5.48 -4.51
N ILE A 102 0.91 5.21 -5.81
CA ILE A 102 2.22 5.11 -6.47
C ILE A 102 2.94 6.46 -6.51
N MET A 103 2.21 7.57 -6.67
CA MET A 103 2.78 8.91 -6.56
C MET A 103 3.27 9.21 -5.15
N ALA A 104 2.48 8.88 -4.12
CA ALA A 104 2.91 9.01 -2.73
C ALA A 104 4.19 8.20 -2.46
N MET A 105 4.26 6.97 -2.97
CA MET A 105 5.41 6.09 -2.83
C MET A 105 6.65 6.66 -3.53
N TRP A 106 6.51 7.20 -4.74
CA TRP A 106 7.58 7.88 -5.45
C TRP A 106 8.17 9.04 -4.64
N TYR A 107 7.31 9.94 -4.12
CA TYR A 107 7.76 11.06 -3.31
C TYR A 107 8.38 10.61 -1.98
N LEU A 108 7.83 9.56 -1.35
CA LEU A 108 8.34 9.02 -0.09
C LEU A 108 9.73 8.38 -0.27
N CYS A 109 9.89 7.49 -1.26
CA CYS A 109 11.18 6.88 -1.58
C CYS A 109 12.22 7.93 -1.95
N GLY A 110 11.84 8.95 -2.73
CA GLY A 110 12.73 10.05 -3.09
C GLY A 110 13.14 10.91 -1.89
N ALA A 111 12.18 11.28 -1.03
CA ALA A 111 12.45 12.08 0.16
C ALA A 111 13.36 11.34 1.17
N LEU A 112 13.17 10.03 1.33
CA LEU A 112 13.97 9.20 2.22
C LEU A 112 15.36 8.87 1.65
N ALA A 113 15.52 8.80 0.33
CA ALA A 113 16.81 8.51 -0.30
C ALA A 113 17.72 9.74 -0.46
N ARG A 114 17.15 10.94 -0.67
CA ARG A 114 17.91 12.19 -0.93
C ARG A 114 19.00 12.52 0.10
N PRO A 115 18.77 12.39 1.43
CA PRO A 115 19.80 12.70 2.43
C PRO A 115 21.08 11.87 2.30
N PHE A 116 21.03 10.75 1.57
CA PHE A 116 22.15 9.81 1.40
C PHE A 116 22.91 10.00 0.09
N GLN A 117 22.51 10.97 -0.73
CA GLN A 117 23.10 11.25 -2.02
C GLN A 117 23.92 12.54 -1.97
N LYS A 118 25.21 12.46 -2.31
CA LYS A 118 26.13 13.61 -2.34
C LYS A 118 25.62 14.79 -3.16
N ALA A 119 24.86 14.51 -4.23
CA ALA A 119 24.26 15.51 -5.10
C ALA A 119 23.24 16.43 -4.40
N PHE A 120 22.75 16.04 -3.22
CA PHE A 120 21.74 16.76 -2.44
C PHE A 120 22.25 17.21 -1.07
N GLU A 121 23.56 17.10 -0.80
CA GLU A 121 24.18 17.63 0.41
C GLU A 121 23.91 19.14 0.54
N GLY A 122 23.40 19.57 1.70
CA GLY A 122 23.07 20.97 1.96
C GLY A 122 21.73 21.45 1.40
N SER A 123 20.99 20.61 0.66
CA SER A 123 19.63 20.95 0.21
C SER A 123 18.61 20.78 1.34
N THR A 124 17.68 21.72 1.46
CA THR A 124 16.58 21.61 2.44
C THR A 124 15.61 20.50 2.02
N PRO A 125 15.18 19.61 2.95
CA PRO A 125 14.17 18.62 2.66
C PRO A 125 12.91 19.25 2.05
N GLY A 126 12.38 18.64 1.00
CA GLY A 126 11.12 19.08 0.39
C GLY A 126 9.96 18.94 1.38
N SER A 127 8.92 19.74 1.20
CA SER A 127 7.73 19.69 2.07
C SER A 127 7.04 18.32 2.00
N PRO A 128 6.77 17.65 3.14
CA PRO A 128 6.09 16.36 3.17
C PRO A 128 4.58 16.47 2.89
N VAL A 129 4.05 17.68 2.71
CA VAL A 129 2.62 17.94 2.50
C VAL A 129 2.09 17.17 1.29
N ALA A 130 2.83 17.15 0.17
CA ALA A 130 2.41 16.42 -1.04
C ALA A 130 2.25 14.92 -0.78
N ILE A 131 3.17 14.32 0.00
CA ILE A 131 3.10 12.90 0.38
C ILE A 131 1.81 12.63 1.16
N MET A 132 1.50 13.46 2.15
CA MET A 132 0.29 13.31 2.95
C MET A 132 -0.98 13.49 2.13
N VAL A 133 -1.04 14.49 1.26
CA VAL A 133 -2.19 14.72 0.37
C VAL A 133 -2.42 13.50 -0.54
N PHE A 134 -1.37 12.98 -1.18
CA PHE A 134 -1.50 11.82 -2.06
C PHE A 134 -1.88 10.55 -1.29
N LEU A 135 -1.35 10.32 -0.09
CA LEU A 135 -1.77 9.19 0.75
C LEU A 135 -3.25 9.29 1.12
N VAL A 136 -3.70 10.44 1.63
CA VAL A 136 -5.10 10.65 2.04
C VAL A 136 -6.04 10.45 0.85
N LEU A 137 -5.74 11.03 -0.30
CA LEU A 137 -6.55 10.86 -1.51
C LEU A 137 -6.54 9.41 -1.99
N GLY A 138 -5.37 8.76 -2.02
CA GLY A 138 -5.25 7.36 -2.44
C GLY A 138 -6.12 6.43 -1.60
N TRP A 139 -6.04 6.54 -0.27
CA TRP A 139 -6.88 5.77 0.64
C TRP A 139 -8.36 6.14 0.55
N LEU A 140 -8.70 7.42 0.37
CA LEU A 140 -10.07 7.88 0.18
C LEU A 140 -10.71 7.26 -1.07
N PHE A 141 -10.02 7.27 -2.20
CA PHE A 141 -10.55 6.69 -3.45
C PHE A 141 -10.70 5.17 -3.37
N LEU A 142 -9.77 4.47 -2.73
CA LEU A 142 -9.93 3.03 -2.45
C LEU A 142 -11.13 2.76 -1.53
N PHE A 143 -11.31 3.57 -0.49
CA PHE A 143 -12.46 3.45 0.41
C PHE A 143 -13.78 3.66 -0.34
N ILE A 144 -13.87 4.69 -1.20
CA ILE A 144 -15.06 4.95 -2.02
C ILE A 144 -15.33 3.79 -2.97
N SER A 145 -14.30 3.23 -3.61
CA SER A 145 -14.43 2.08 -4.50
C SER A 145 -15.04 0.88 -3.77
N HIS A 146 -14.51 0.51 -2.60
CA HIS A 146 -15.04 -0.59 -1.79
C HIS A 146 -16.45 -0.32 -1.26
N TYR A 147 -16.74 0.93 -0.90
CA TYR A 147 -18.08 1.31 -0.47
C TYR A 147 -19.11 1.15 -1.61
N GLN A 148 -18.74 1.56 -2.82
CA GLN A 148 -19.61 1.43 -3.99
C GLN A 148 -19.79 -0.04 -4.41
N SER A 149 -18.76 -0.88 -4.31
CA SER A 149 -18.89 -2.31 -4.66
C SER A 149 -19.97 -3.00 -3.82
N ILE A 150 -20.01 -2.71 -2.51
CA ILE A 150 -21.03 -3.27 -1.60
C ILE A 150 -22.43 -2.75 -1.93
N ARG A 151 -22.55 -1.47 -2.31
CA ARG A 151 -23.84 -0.88 -2.70
C ARG A 151 -24.39 -1.52 -3.98
N LEU A 152 -23.52 -1.84 -4.94
CA LEU A 152 -23.91 -2.48 -6.19
C LEU A 152 -24.32 -3.93 -6.00
N GLU A 153 -23.65 -4.67 -5.11
CA GLU A 153 -24.04 -6.04 -4.74
C GLU A 153 -25.44 -6.06 -4.12
N LYS A 154 -25.71 -5.21 -3.12
CA LYS A 154 -27.04 -5.12 -2.49
C LYS A 154 -28.16 -4.69 -3.45
N GLY A 155 -27.84 -3.94 -4.50
CA GLY A 155 -28.81 -3.53 -5.51
C GLY A 155 -29.16 -4.60 -6.54
N LYS A 156 -28.40 -5.71 -6.58
CA LYS A 156 -28.62 -6.82 -7.52
C LYS A 156 -29.48 -7.95 -6.91
N ASP A 157 -29.67 -7.93 -5.59
CA ASP A 157 -30.44 -8.90 -4.79
C ASP A 157 -31.90 -8.46 -4.54
N ILE A 158 -32.36 -7.35 -5.15
CA ILE A 158 -33.73 -6.82 -5.09
C ILE A 158 -34.33 -6.89 -6.50
#